data_AF-A0A026VZS6-F1
#
_entry.id   AF-A0A026VZS6-F1
#
_cell.length_a   1.000
_cell.length_b   1.000
_cell.length_c   1.000
_cell.angle_alpha   90.00
_cell.angle_beta   90.00
_cell.angle_gamma   90.00
#
_symmetry.space_group_name_H-M   'P 1'
#
loop_
_entity.id
_entity.type
_entity.pdbx_description
1 polymer ?
#
loop_
_entity_poly.entity_id
_entity_poly.type
_entity_poly.pdbx_seq_one_letter_code
_entity_poly.pdbx_strand_id
1 'polypeptide(L)'
;LTRQKWHGGSRGEERARVKPSQGKGAMVKSLSFLARRAPPAIHLFVVLLALAPAYHSVDLSQCIAPLGMESGAILDADINASSSFDRENVGPALARLKSEHLGGAWCPKDQITSEAREWLEIDLHTIHLITAIATQGRFGNGMGVEFAEAYMLDYWRPRLGKWVRYRDIKGKEVSTLT
;
A
#
# COMPACT_ATOMS: atom_id res chain seq x y z
N LEU A 1 11.44 7.34 9.86
CA LEU A 1 11.81 8.45 10.77
C LEU A 1 12.90 9.28 10.09
N THR A 2 12.49 10.25 9.29
CA THR A 2 13.29 11.40 8.84
C THR A 2 12.27 12.44 8.40
N ARG A 3 12.14 13.52 9.18
CA ARG A 3 11.18 14.60 8.97
C ARG A 3 12.01 15.83 8.61
N GLN A 4 11.95 16.27 7.36
CA GLN A 4 12.57 17.51 6.90
C GLN A 4 11.41 18.43 6.50
N LYS A 5 11.28 19.54 7.23
CA LYS A 5 10.19 20.51 7.12
C LYS A 5 10.65 21.65 6.23
N TRP A 6 9.92 21.96 5.16
CA TRP A 6 10.14 23.18 4.36
C TRP A 6 8.82 23.81 3.90
N HIS A 7 8.82 25.14 3.81
CA HIS A 7 7.65 26.01 3.64
C HIS A 7 7.41 26.38 2.16
N GLY A 8 6.15 26.40 1.71
CA GLY A 8 5.72 27.15 0.51
C GLY A 8 4.58 26.47 -0.23
N GLY A 9 3.39 27.08 -0.23
CA GLY A 9 2.11 26.48 -0.61
C GLY A 9 1.72 26.55 -2.10
N SER A 10 0.96 25.55 -2.56
CA SER A 10 -0.09 25.56 -3.58
C SER A 10 -0.93 24.28 -3.49
N ARG A 11 -2.20 24.44 -3.11
CA ARG A 11 -3.19 23.38 -2.86
C ARG A 11 -3.50 22.58 -4.13
N GLY A 12 -3.05 21.32 -4.17
CA GLY A 12 -3.53 20.29 -5.08
C GLY A 12 -3.73 18.98 -4.32
N GLU A 13 -4.92 18.39 -4.40
CA GLU A 13 -5.24 17.10 -3.81
C GLU A 13 -4.95 15.98 -4.83
N GLU A 14 -3.93 15.16 -4.61
CA GLU A 14 -3.62 14.01 -5.48
C GLU A 14 -4.30 12.72 -4.98
N ARG A 15 -4.37 11.62 -5.75
CA ARG A 15 -5.04 10.37 -5.33
C ARG A 15 -4.17 9.14 -5.58
N ALA A 16 -3.76 8.41 -4.54
CA ALA A 16 -3.00 7.16 -4.69
C ALA A 16 -3.93 5.93 -4.59
N ARG A 17 -3.64 4.86 -5.35
CA ARG A 17 -4.40 3.60 -5.31
C ARG A 17 -3.53 2.36 -5.24
N VAL A 18 -4.03 1.34 -4.54
CA VAL A 18 -3.37 0.04 -4.41
C VAL A 18 -4.31 -1.13 -4.73
N LYS A 19 -3.84 -2.11 -5.50
CA LYS A 19 -4.60 -3.28 -6.00
C LYS A 19 -3.90 -4.62 -5.67
N PRO A 20 -4.64 -5.74 -5.52
CA PRO A 20 -4.10 -7.09 -5.53
C PRO A 20 -4.66 -7.97 -6.68
N SER A 21 -3.78 -8.73 -7.32
CA SER A 21 -3.99 -9.82 -8.28
C SER A 21 -4.53 -11.12 -7.65
N GLN A 22 -5.06 -11.99 -8.51
CA GLN A 22 -5.83 -13.18 -8.17
C GLN A 22 -4.90 -14.40 -8.02
N GLY A 23 -4.58 -14.78 -6.77
CA GLY A 23 -3.93 -16.06 -6.45
C GLY A 23 -4.88 -17.01 -5.73
N LYS A 24 -5.29 -18.10 -6.40
CA LYS A 24 -6.02 -19.23 -5.79
C LYS A 24 -5.01 -20.17 -5.12
N GLY A 25 -5.25 -20.54 -3.86
CA GLY A 25 -4.50 -21.59 -3.15
C GLY A 25 -5.27 -22.06 -1.93
N ALA A 26 -5.73 -23.32 -1.96
CA ALA A 26 -6.60 -23.94 -0.97
C ALA A 26 -5.86 -24.94 -0.07
N MET A 27 -6.48 -25.17 1.09
CA MET A 27 -6.69 -26.47 1.76
C MET A 27 -5.52 -27.17 2.48
N VAL A 28 -5.72 -27.17 3.81
CA VAL A 28 -5.30 -28.05 4.89
C VAL A 28 -4.84 -29.46 4.46
N LYS A 29 -3.70 -29.91 5.00
CA LYS A 29 -3.33 -31.32 5.06
C LYS A 29 -3.46 -31.83 6.50
N SER A 30 -4.34 -32.80 6.68
CA SER A 30 -4.50 -33.60 7.89
C SER A 30 -3.28 -34.51 8.08
N LEU A 31 -2.79 -34.61 9.30
CA LEU A 31 -1.79 -35.60 9.69
C LEU A 31 -2.33 -36.37 10.90
N SER A 32 -2.70 -37.63 10.64
CA SER A 32 -3.11 -38.61 11.63
C SER A 32 -1.90 -39.03 12.46
N PHE A 33 -1.98 -38.88 13.79
CA PHE A 33 -1.09 -39.56 14.72
C PHE A 33 -1.88 -40.33 15.77
N LEU A 34 -1.54 -41.61 15.87
CA LEU A 34 -2.08 -42.57 16.81
C LEU A 34 -1.48 -42.38 18.22
N ALA A 35 -2.31 -42.77 19.19
CA ALA A 35 -1.97 -43.30 20.51
C ALA A 35 -1.64 -42.32 21.65
N ARG A 36 -2.56 -42.19 22.60
CA ARG A 36 -2.67 -42.99 23.84
C ARG A 36 -3.98 -42.61 24.55
N ARG A 37 -4.67 -43.57 25.17
CA ARG A 37 -6.01 -43.40 25.75
C ARG A 37 -5.91 -42.62 27.08
N ALA A 38 -6.26 -41.34 27.04
CA ALA A 38 -6.48 -40.52 28.23
C ALA A 38 -7.93 -40.74 28.73
N PRO A 39 -8.25 -40.45 30.01
CA PRO A 39 -9.63 -40.47 30.48
C PRO A 39 -10.52 -39.54 29.65
N PRO A 40 -11.81 -39.87 29.43
CA PRO A 40 -12.69 -39.22 28.44
C PRO A 40 -12.82 -37.71 28.61
N ALA A 41 -12.70 -37.20 29.84
CA ALA A 41 -12.71 -35.77 30.15
C ALA A 41 -11.49 -35.03 29.58
N ILE A 42 -10.31 -35.66 29.60
CA ILE A 42 -9.07 -35.08 29.05
C ILE A 42 -9.13 -35.08 27.53
N HIS A 43 -9.70 -36.12 26.92
CA HIS A 43 -9.93 -36.13 25.47
C HIS A 43 -10.90 -35.03 25.03
N LEU A 44 -12.01 -34.83 25.74
CA LEU A 44 -12.97 -33.77 25.40
C LEU A 44 -12.33 -32.38 25.52
N PHE A 45 -11.53 -32.15 26.56
CA PHE A 45 -10.81 -30.89 26.76
C PHE A 45 -9.71 -30.64 25.72
N VAL A 46 -8.93 -31.68 25.38
CA VAL A 46 -7.90 -31.61 24.32
C VAL A 46 -8.54 -31.41 22.95
N VAL A 47 -9.70 -32.05 22.67
CA VAL A 47 -10.47 -31.83 21.44
C VAL A 47 -11.03 -30.41 21.40
N LEU A 48 -11.53 -29.87 22.52
CA LEU A 48 -11.98 -28.46 22.61
C LEU A 48 -10.84 -27.46 22.39
N LEU A 49 -9.65 -27.71 22.95
CA LEU A 49 -8.47 -26.87 22.74
C LEU A 49 -7.90 -27.01 21.31
N ALA A 50 -7.98 -28.19 20.70
CA ALA A 50 -7.55 -28.42 19.31
C ALA A 50 -8.56 -27.87 18.28
N LEU A 51 -9.84 -27.78 18.64
CA LEU A 51 -10.90 -27.15 17.84
C LEU A 51 -11.03 -25.65 18.12
N ALA A 52 -10.36 -25.13 19.15
CA ALA A 52 -10.29 -23.70 19.39
C ALA A 52 -9.54 -23.07 18.20
N PRO A 53 -10.15 -22.13 17.47
CA PRO A 53 -9.45 -21.46 16.38
C PRO A 53 -8.22 -20.77 16.97
N ALA A 54 -7.05 -21.06 16.41
CA ALA A 54 -5.84 -20.32 16.74
C ALA A 54 -6.04 -18.87 16.28
N TYR A 55 -6.46 -18.00 17.20
CA TYR A 55 -6.56 -16.57 16.96
C TYR A 55 -5.14 -16.03 16.79
N HIS A 56 -4.73 -15.87 15.54
CA HIS A 56 -3.53 -15.10 15.22
C HIS A 56 -3.94 -13.63 15.33
N SER A 57 -3.49 -12.97 16.40
CA SER A 57 -3.54 -11.51 16.47
C SER A 57 -2.59 -10.93 15.44
N VAL A 58 -3.03 -9.86 14.76
CA VAL A 58 -2.15 -9.11 13.87
C VAL A 58 -1.30 -8.18 14.73
N ASP A 59 0.00 -8.47 14.83
CA ASP A 59 0.97 -7.59 15.47
C ASP A 59 1.43 -6.51 14.49
N LEU A 60 0.91 -5.29 14.67
CA LEU A 60 1.23 -4.15 13.82
C LEU A 60 2.71 -3.72 13.92
N SER A 61 3.42 -4.08 14.99
CA SER A 61 4.84 -3.74 15.15
C SER A 61 5.72 -4.44 14.11
N GLN A 62 5.27 -5.58 13.59
CA GLN A 62 5.95 -6.34 12.55
C GLN A 62 5.60 -5.84 11.13
N CYS A 63 4.58 -4.98 11.00
CA CYS A 63 4.10 -4.46 9.73
C CYS A 63 4.76 -3.12 9.35
N ILE A 64 6.10 -3.08 9.41
CA ILE A 64 6.90 -1.89 9.09
C ILE A 64 7.84 -2.09 7.90
N ALA A 65 7.90 -3.30 7.34
CA ALA A 65 8.78 -3.63 6.23
C ALA A 65 8.32 -2.93 4.93
N PRO A 66 9.25 -2.38 4.12
CA PRO A 66 8.91 -1.78 2.85
C PRO A 66 8.43 -2.84 1.85
N LEU A 67 7.41 -2.49 1.05
CA LEU A 67 6.80 -3.44 0.10
C LEU A 67 7.52 -3.55 -1.24
N GLY A 68 8.40 -2.60 -1.58
CA GLY A 68 9.24 -2.74 -2.77
C GLY A 68 9.32 -1.56 -3.73
N MET A 69 8.74 -0.40 -3.40
CA MET A 69 8.83 0.79 -4.26
C MET A 69 10.28 1.25 -4.44
N GLU A 70 11.02 1.42 -3.35
CA GLU A 70 12.45 1.85 -3.39
C GLU A 70 13.37 0.72 -3.88
N SER A 71 13.12 -0.53 -3.48
CA SER A 71 14.02 -1.66 -3.80
C SER A 71 13.82 -2.26 -5.19
N GLY A 72 12.73 -1.93 -5.90
CA GLY A 72 12.39 -2.55 -7.19
C GLY A 72 11.65 -3.89 -7.07
N ALA A 73 11.32 -4.36 -5.85
CA ALA A 73 10.58 -5.61 -5.68
C ALA A 73 9.13 -5.52 -6.19
N ILE A 74 8.53 -4.32 -6.18
CA ILE A 74 7.34 -4.00 -6.98
C ILE A 74 7.86 -3.65 -8.36
N LEU A 75 7.39 -4.31 -9.42
CA LEU A 75 7.89 -4.15 -10.78
C LEU A 75 7.34 -2.88 -11.44
N ASP A 76 8.04 -2.34 -12.43
CA ASP A 76 7.57 -1.15 -13.16
C ASP A 76 6.22 -1.37 -13.84
N ALA A 77 5.94 -2.59 -14.30
CA ALA A 77 4.65 -2.98 -14.89
C ALA A 77 3.48 -2.90 -13.90
N ASP A 78 3.78 -2.91 -12.60
CA ASP A 78 2.80 -2.85 -11.52
C ASP A 78 2.54 -1.41 -11.04
N ILE A 79 3.22 -0.43 -11.64
CA ILE A 79 3.11 0.99 -11.31
C ILE A 79 2.49 1.70 -12.51
N ASN A 80 1.24 2.15 -12.35
CA ASN A 80 0.47 2.76 -13.41
C ASN A 80 -0.06 4.14 -12.99
N ALA A 81 -0.48 4.97 -13.93
CA ALA A 81 -1.06 6.27 -13.64
C ALA A 81 -2.19 6.62 -14.61
N SER A 82 -3.02 7.59 -14.22
CA SER A 82 -4.03 8.22 -15.08
C SER A 82 -3.42 8.84 -16.33
N SER A 83 -2.28 9.52 -16.16
CA SER A 83 -1.57 10.23 -17.22
C SER A 83 -0.11 10.46 -16.83
N SER A 84 0.69 11.03 -17.72
CA SER A 84 2.04 11.52 -17.41
C SER A 84 2.37 12.71 -18.30
N PHE A 85 3.02 13.74 -17.76
CA PHE A 85 3.47 14.90 -18.53
C PHE A 85 4.45 14.49 -19.62
N ASP A 86 5.47 13.74 -19.22
CA ASP A 86 6.39 13.05 -20.11
C ASP A 86 6.61 11.65 -19.53
N ARG A 87 6.17 10.63 -20.25
CA ARG A 87 6.23 9.24 -19.77
C ARG A 87 7.66 8.73 -19.64
N GLU A 88 8.59 9.25 -20.45
CA GLU A 88 9.99 8.82 -20.42
C GLU A 88 10.72 9.49 -19.25
N ASN A 89 10.45 10.77 -18.96
CA ASN A 89 11.19 11.51 -17.93
C ASN A 89 10.51 11.55 -16.55
N VAL A 90 9.18 11.51 -16.49
CA VAL A 90 8.37 11.60 -15.26
C VAL A 90 7.17 10.64 -15.29
N GLY A 91 7.39 9.46 -15.85
CA GLY A 91 6.40 8.38 -15.90
C GLY A 91 6.16 7.68 -14.56
N PRO A 92 5.12 6.83 -14.46
CA PRO A 92 4.74 6.15 -13.22
C PRO A 92 5.86 5.28 -12.64
N ALA A 93 6.61 4.56 -13.49
CA ALA A 93 7.73 3.71 -13.06
C ALA A 93 8.87 4.48 -12.35
N LEU A 94 8.96 5.79 -12.58
CA LEU A 94 9.95 6.68 -11.97
C LEU A 94 9.51 7.24 -10.61
N ALA A 95 8.28 6.96 -10.16
CA ALA A 95 7.71 7.41 -8.88
C ALA A 95 8.30 6.70 -7.64
N ARG A 96 9.48 6.08 -7.76
CA ARG A 96 10.11 5.31 -6.70
C ARG A 96 10.78 6.25 -5.70
N LEU A 97 10.62 5.94 -4.41
CA LEU A 97 11.25 6.70 -3.33
C LEU A 97 12.78 6.67 -3.49
N LYS A 98 13.42 7.80 -3.21
CA LYS A 98 14.88 8.01 -3.31
C LYS A 98 15.46 7.71 -4.69
N SER A 99 14.64 7.73 -5.74
CA SER A 99 15.13 7.61 -7.10
C SER A 99 15.56 8.97 -7.63
N GLU A 100 16.77 9.04 -8.16
CA GLU A 100 17.28 10.18 -8.92
C GLU A 100 17.25 9.91 -10.44
N HIS A 101 16.71 8.76 -10.84
CA HIS A 101 16.68 8.35 -12.24
C HIS A 101 15.74 9.27 -13.05
N LEU A 102 16.29 9.92 -14.07
CA LEU A 102 15.57 10.89 -14.92
C LEU A 102 14.93 11.99 -14.06
N GLY A 103 13.62 12.23 -14.18
CA GLY A 103 12.93 13.18 -13.33
C GLY A 103 12.88 12.76 -11.85
N GLY A 104 13.02 11.46 -11.56
CA GLY A 104 12.99 10.92 -10.19
C GLY A 104 11.62 11.01 -9.51
N ALA A 105 10.54 11.14 -10.28
CA ALA A 105 9.17 11.12 -9.80
C ALA A 105 8.18 10.82 -10.94
N TRP A 106 6.90 10.70 -10.59
CA TRP A 106 5.80 10.80 -11.53
C TRP A 106 5.22 12.22 -11.50
N CYS A 107 4.91 12.78 -12.67
CA CYS A 107 4.15 14.01 -12.79
C CYS A 107 2.97 13.78 -13.74
N PRO A 108 1.73 14.12 -13.33
CA PRO A 108 0.57 14.02 -14.21
C PRO A 108 0.71 14.98 -15.40
N LYS A 109 -0.02 14.69 -16.48
CA LYS A 109 -0.03 15.52 -17.69
C LYS A 109 -0.64 16.88 -17.46
N ASP A 110 -1.80 16.89 -16.79
CA ASP A 110 -2.56 18.09 -16.52
C ASP A 110 -2.31 18.57 -15.09
N GLN A 111 -2.37 19.89 -14.88
CA GLN A 111 -2.24 20.47 -13.56
C GLN A 111 -3.42 20.05 -12.68
N ILE A 112 -3.14 19.68 -11.42
CA ILE A 112 -4.16 19.27 -10.46
C ILE A 112 -5.09 20.43 -10.15
N THR A 113 -6.39 20.23 -10.38
CA THR A 113 -7.46 21.14 -9.96
C THR A 113 -8.22 20.56 -8.77
N SER A 114 -9.20 21.29 -8.23
CA SER A 114 -10.05 20.82 -7.13
C SER A 114 -10.83 19.54 -7.45
N GLU A 115 -10.99 19.22 -8.73
CA GLU A 115 -11.53 17.93 -9.17
C GLU A 115 -10.37 16.95 -9.40
N ALA A 116 -9.85 16.39 -8.31
CA ALA A 116 -8.74 15.43 -8.34
C ALA A 116 -9.04 14.19 -9.21
N ARG A 117 -8.61 14.26 -10.47
CA ARG A 117 -8.79 13.23 -11.51
C ARG A 117 -7.53 12.39 -11.73
N GLU A 118 -6.37 12.91 -11.37
CA GLU A 118 -5.10 12.23 -11.56
C GLU A 118 -4.82 11.24 -10.42
N TRP A 119 -4.21 10.12 -10.78
CA TRP A 119 -3.87 9.07 -9.83
C TRP A 119 -2.62 8.31 -10.22
N LEU A 120 -1.93 7.79 -9.20
CA LEU A 120 -0.88 6.80 -9.29
C LEU A 120 -1.37 5.51 -8.62
N GLU A 121 -1.35 4.40 -9.36
CA GLU A 121 -1.82 3.08 -8.95
C GLU A 121 -0.66 2.09 -8.83
N ILE A 122 -0.65 1.34 -7.74
CA ILE A 122 0.32 0.28 -7.44
C ILE A 122 -0.41 -1.07 -7.32
N ASP A 123 -0.14 -2.03 -8.19
CA ASP A 123 -0.64 -3.41 -8.06
C ASP A 123 0.33 -4.25 -7.22
N LEU A 124 -0.07 -4.59 -6.01
CA LEU A 124 0.68 -5.44 -5.07
C LEU A 124 0.45 -6.94 -5.28
N HIS A 125 -0.38 -7.32 -6.25
CA HIS A 125 -0.70 -8.72 -6.58
C HIS A 125 -1.39 -9.56 -5.50
N THR A 126 -1.28 -9.23 -4.22
CA THR A 126 -1.90 -9.96 -3.11
C THR A 126 -2.36 -8.99 -2.03
N ILE A 127 -3.25 -9.43 -1.13
CA ILE A 127 -3.78 -8.57 -0.08
C ILE A 127 -2.66 -8.25 0.92
N HIS A 128 -2.37 -6.96 1.10
CA HIS A 128 -1.41 -6.46 2.07
C HIS A 128 -2.10 -5.61 3.14
N LEU A 129 -1.53 -5.63 4.34
CA LEU A 129 -1.81 -4.62 5.35
C LEU A 129 -0.85 -3.46 5.13
N ILE A 130 -1.38 -2.28 4.84
CA ILE A 130 -0.60 -1.06 4.64
C ILE A 130 -0.76 -0.20 5.88
N THR A 131 0.35 0.05 6.56
CA THR A 131 0.41 0.81 7.83
C THR A 131 0.98 2.20 7.64
N ALA A 132 1.80 2.41 6.60
CA ALA A 132 2.43 3.69 6.31
C ALA A 132 2.65 3.86 4.81
N ILE A 133 2.62 5.12 4.38
CA ILE A 133 2.99 5.57 3.04
C ILE A 133 4.02 6.68 3.23
N ALA A 134 5.08 6.64 2.42
CA ALA A 134 6.03 7.73 2.30
C ALA A 134 5.83 8.42 0.95
N THR A 135 5.85 9.74 0.95
CA THR A 135 5.78 10.57 -0.26
C THR A 135 7.08 11.34 -0.41
N GLN A 136 7.42 11.70 -1.63
CA GLN A 136 8.59 12.50 -1.96
C GLN A 136 8.26 13.37 -3.18
N GLY A 137 8.86 14.56 -3.25
CA GLY A 137 8.82 15.42 -4.44
C GLY A 137 9.77 14.96 -5.54
N ARG A 138 9.72 15.67 -6.66
CA ARG A 138 10.58 15.42 -7.82
C ARG A 138 12.03 15.78 -7.52
N PHE A 139 12.96 14.88 -7.84
CA PHE A 139 14.39 15.15 -7.69
C PHE A 139 14.89 16.16 -8.74
N GLY A 140 14.67 15.87 -10.03
CA GLY A 140 14.96 16.81 -11.11
C GLY A 140 16.41 17.30 -11.17
N ASN A 141 17.39 16.42 -11.02
CA ASN A 141 18.83 16.76 -10.93
C ASN A 141 19.14 17.77 -9.79
N GLY A 142 18.41 17.68 -8.67
CA GLY A 142 18.56 18.58 -7.52
C GLY A 142 17.92 19.96 -7.71
N MET A 143 17.28 20.22 -8.85
CA MET A 143 16.53 21.45 -9.13
C MET A 143 15.02 21.28 -9.02
N GLY A 144 14.53 20.06 -8.75
CA GLY A 144 13.11 19.81 -8.57
C GLY A 144 12.56 20.52 -7.33
N VAL A 145 11.42 21.18 -7.51
CA VAL A 145 10.70 21.90 -6.44
C VAL A 145 9.23 21.49 -6.37
N GLU A 146 8.83 20.54 -7.21
CA GLU A 146 7.47 20.04 -7.33
C GLU A 146 7.25 18.89 -6.34
N PHE A 147 6.20 18.99 -5.53
CA PHE A 147 5.77 17.95 -4.60
C PHE A 147 4.27 18.03 -4.37
N ALA A 148 3.67 16.89 -4.02
CA ALA A 148 2.27 16.82 -3.65
C ALA A 148 2.09 17.26 -2.19
N GLU A 149 1.35 18.33 -1.96
CA GLU A 149 1.07 18.85 -0.61
C GLU A 149 0.00 18.07 0.13
N ALA A 150 -0.88 17.41 -0.62
CA ALA A 150 -1.94 16.60 -0.10
C ALA A 150 -2.25 15.49 -1.10
N TYR A 151 -2.64 14.34 -0.57
CA TYR A 151 -3.15 13.25 -1.37
C TYR A 151 -4.28 12.56 -0.62
N MET A 152 -5.19 11.94 -1.36
CA MET A 152 -6.23 11.04 -0.90
C MET A 152 -5.80 9.62 -1.22
N LEU A 153 -6.19 8.67 -0.39
CA LEU A 153 -5.91 7.25 -0.63
C LEU A 153 -7.21 6.52 -0.94
N ASP A 154 -7.21 5.78 -2.04
CA ASP A 154 -8.24 4.81 -2.33
C ASP A 154 -7.62 3.41 -2.37
N TYR A 155 -8.38 2.39 -2.01
CA TYR A 155 -7.92 1.01 -2.06
C TYR A 155 -9.00 0.11 -2.63
N TRP A 156 -8.58 -1.00 -3.21
CA TRP A 156 -9.48 -2.05 -3.68
C TRP A 156 -9.09 -3.38 -3.06
N ARG A 157 -10.09 -4.21 -2.76
CA ARG A 157 -9.88 -5.62 -2.40
C ARG A 157 -11.01 -6.48 -2.98
N PRO A 158 -10.76 -7.77 -3.29
CA PRO A 158 -11.73 -8.62 -3.99
C PRO A 158 -13.11 -8.66 -3.32
N ARG A 159 -13.14 -8.73 -1.98
CA ARG A 159 -14.40 -8.77 -1.21
C ARG A 159 -15.24 -7.50 -1.30
N LEU A 160 -14.66 -6.35 -1.67
CA LEU A 160 -15.41 -5.10 -1.82
C LEU A 160 -15.96 -4.92 -3.24
N GLY A 161 -15.29 -5.49 -4.25
CA GLY A 161 -15.68 -5.35 -5.66
C GLY A 161 -15.65 -3.92 -6.20
N LYS A 162 -15.20 -2.95 -5.40
CA LYS A 162 -15.16 -1.52 -5.73
C LYS A 162 -14.02 -0.83 -5.02
N TRP A 163 -13.62 0.30 -5.59
CA TRP A 163 -12.69 1.23 -4.94
C TRP A 163 -13.36 1.90 -3.74
N VAL A 164 -12.63 1.98 -2.64
CA VAL A 164 -13.08 2.62 -1.41
C VAL A 164 -12.08 3.66 -0.99
N ARG A 165 -12.59 4.87 -0.71
CA ARG A 165 -11.82 5.95 -0.11
C ARG A 165 -11.40 5.56 1.29
N TYR A 166 -10.10 5.60 1.55
CA TYR A 166 -9.59 5.54 2.90
C TYR A 166 -9.99 6.78 3.69
N ARG A 167 -10.43 6.55 4.91
CA ARG A 167 -10.68 7.56 5.93
C ARG A 167 -10.03 7.08 7.20
N ASP A 168 -9.47 7.99 7.99
CA ASP A 168 -8.91 7.65 9.28
C ASP A 168 -10.00 7.18 10.26
N ILE A 169 -9.60 6.78 11.47
CA ILE A 169 -10.52 6.34 12.53
C ILE A 169 -11.53 7.42 12.96
N LYS A 170 -11.28 8.70 12.63
CA LYS A 170 -12.17 9.83 12.90
C LYS A 170 -13.05 10.16 11.69
N GLY A 171 -12.97 9.39 10.61
CA GLY A 171 -13.70 9.63 9.36
C GLY A 171 -13.12 10.73 8.48
N LYS A 172 -11.96 11.30 8.85
CA LYS A 172 -11.31 12.34 8.07
C LYS A 172 -10.61 11.72 6.87
N GLU A 173 -10.76 12.36 5.70
CA GLU A 173 -9.88 12.05 4.58
C GLU A 173 -8.46 12.42 5.00
N VAL A 174 -7.52 11.48 4.82
CA VAL A 174 -6.12 11.81 5.04
C VAL A 174 -5.77 12.82 3.96
N SER A 175 -5.63 14.08 4.34
CA SER A 175 -4.88 15.10 3.60
C SER A 175 -3.66 15.40 4.46
N THR A 176 -2.59 14.63 4.24
CA THR A 176 -1.34 14.89 4.95
C THR A 176 -0.71 16.13 4.33
N LEU A 177 -0.92 17.28 4.96
CA LEU A 177 -0.08 18.46 4.77
C LEU A 177 1.31 18.09 5.31
N THR A 178 2.24 17.81 4.40
CA THR A 178 3.64 17.49 4.71
C THR A 178 4.35 18.65 5.41
#